data_AF-A0A9W9ARE7-F1
#
_entry.id   AF-A0A9W9ARE7-F1
#
_cell.length_a   1.000
_cell.length_b   1.000
_cell.length_c   1.000
_cell.angle_alpha   90.00
_cell.angle_beta   90.00
_cell.angle_gamma   90.00
#
_symmetry.space_group_name_H-M   'P 1'
#
loop_
_entity.id
_entity.type
_entity.pdbx_description
1 polymer ?
#
loop_
_entity_poly.entity_id
_entity_poly.type
_entity_poly.pdbx_seq_one_letter_code
_entity_poly.pdbx_strand_id
1 'polypeptide(L)'
;MGNKQSKAAKADVDEINERTIRRNPIVQAMDKKHQEELQNLQKAAEKRAEADENARSRQEKEHQKNLIALQSQLDQEAEARRVAEEQHREAEQKRIKAEQEAADHAKQAEKAQKARDDAVHAAEKARKAMEEAEYRAQNERRARDEAEVERKNAVLSAEEFRDRERSARDAALKAEEARAKFEKLEEKARLTGEETEGQLRTFKAEREKTEKELAKARRREAQLAELQPVHEPTRAEHEQTKHDRQYVEGRLHFAIAGVAGSGKSSLINAFRGVSKGTASAAATGVVETTRTIGRYEDPHPDRSKFVWFDIPGAGTTNISNSDYFVKQGLYIFDAIIVLFDSRFVDTDITILENCKRFNIPSFIVRSKSDEHIKAIADEMREALDEDESEDEEDVRSKEREARRTRIDADAKDEYISVTRRNVKENLRKAGLDEEQRIYLISRRTLLRIVRGKQVAPTKLIDEFELIKDVMAAIKERRIDPPVFKADPAKSGTYLNPFSWGGWGRR
;
A
#
# COMPACT_ATOMS: atom_id res chain seq x y z
N MET A 1 122.55 -68.72 68.10
CA MET A 1 123.39 -69.88 67.75
C MET A 1 123.80 -69.75 66.29
N GLY A 2 125.11 -69.77 66.00
CA GLY A 2 125.77 -69.85 64.67
C GLY A 2 125.55 -68.67 63.73
N ASN A 3 126.53 -68.04 63.09
CA ASN A 3 127.98 -68.22 62.90
C ASN A 3 128.42 -66.86 62.30
N LYS A 4 129.33 -66.01 62.83
CA LYS A 4 130.73 -66.23 63.24
C LYS A 4 131.43 -67.29 62.39
N GLN A 5 131.94 -66.89 61.21
CA GLN A 5 133.21 -67.34 60.59
C GLN A 5 133.21 -67.08 59.07
N SER A 6 133.56 -65.85 58.65
CA SER A 6 134.23 -65.58 57.35
C SER A 6 134.75 -64.13 57.24
N LYS A 7 135.00 -63.45 58.37
CA LYS A 7 135.35 -62.02 58.45
C LYS A 7 136.83 -61.75 58.73
N ALA A 8 137.73 -62.72 58.54
CA ALA A 8 139.13 -62.62 58.99
C ALA A 8 140.20 -62.88 57.90
N ALA A 9 139.85 -62.82 56.61
CA ALA A 9 140.84 -63.01 55.53
C ALA A 9 140.62 -62.13 54.28
N LYS A 10 139.84 -61.04 54.40
CA LYS A 10 139.63 -60.05 53.32
C LYS A 10 139.63 -58.59 53.82
N ALA A 11 140.12 -58.37 55.04
CA ALA A 11 140.23 -57.04 55.65
C ALA A 11 141.65 -56.44 55.58
N ASP A 12 142.67 -57.23 55.21
CA ASP A 12 144.09 -56.79 55.20
C ASP A 12 144.64 -56.39 53.81
N VAL A 13 143.79 -56.27 52.78
CA VAL A 13 144.21 -55.82 51.42
C VAL A 13 143.57 -54.48 51.02
N ASP A 14 142.42 -54.11 51.59
CA ASP A 14 141.75 -52.82 51.30
C ASP A 14 142.18 -51.69 52.26
N GLU A 15 142.70 -52.00 53.46
CA GLU A 15 143.13 -50.98 54.43
C GLU A 15 144.50 -50.34 54.10
N ILE A 16 145.29 -50.98 53.22
CA ILE A 16 146.57 -50.44 52.71
C ILE A 16 146.34 -49.55 51.46
N ASN A 17 145.21 -49.69 50.76
CA ASN A 17 144.90 -48.92 49.55
C ASN A 17 144.09 -47.64 49.83
N GLU A 18 143.28 -47.60 50.89
CA GLU A 18 142.51 -46.38 51.25
C GLU A 18 143.35 -45.29 51.96
N ARG A 19 144.43 -45.64 52.66
CA ARG A 19 145.29 -44.65 53.36
C ARG A 19 146.18 -43.83 52.42
N THR A 20 146.42 -44.30 51.20
CA THR A 20 147.26 -43.60 50.20
C THR A 20 146.45 -42.62 49.33
N ILE A 21 145.13 -42.81 49.22
CA ILE A 21 144.24 -41.98 48.39
C ILE A 21 143.74 -40.72 49.13
N ARG A 22 143.62 -40.78 50.46
CA ARG A 22 143.08 -39.65 51.27
C ARG A 22 144.09 -38.54 51.62
N ARG A 23 145.35 -38.66 51.21
CA ARG A 23 146.41 -37.63 51.41
C ARG A 23 146.83 -36.91 50.13
N ASN A 24 146.00 -36.93 49.09
CA ASN A 24 146.25 -36.19 47.85
C ASN A 24 145.51 -34.82 47.89
N PRO A 25 146.22 -33.68 47.91
CA PRO A 25 145.63 -32.35 48.09
C PRO A 25 144.64 -31.93 47.00
N ILE A 26 144.70 -32.55 45.81
CA ILE A 26 143.76 -32.27 44.71
C ILE A 26 142.36 -32.85 44.99
N VAL A 27 142.29 -34.01 45.65
CA VAL A 27 141.01 -34.68 45.97
C VAL A 27 140.24 -33.92 47.03
N GLN A 28 140.93 -33.37 48.05
CA GLN A 28 140.29 -32.57 49.10
C GLN A 28 139.71 -31.25 48.58
N ALA A 29 140.37 -30.62 47.60
CA ALA A 29 139.87 -29.39 46.97
C ALA A 29 138.62 -29.66 46.11
N MET A 30 138.59 -30.79 45.40
CA MET A 30 137.39 -31.21 44.64
C MET A 30 136.23 -31.56 45.56
N ASP A 31 136.47 -32.29 46.65
CA ASP A 31 135.41 -32.64 47.62
C ASP A 31 134.82 -31.38 48.27
N LYS A 32 135.65 -30.40 48.64
CA LYS A 32 135.17 -29.14 49.22
C LYS A 32 134.35 -28.33 48.22
N LYS A 33 134.81 -28.22 46.97
CA LYS A 33 134.06 -27.54 45.90
C LYS A 33 132.74 -28.26 45.59
N HIS A 34 132.74 -29.59 45.59
CA HIS A 34 131.55 -30.39 45.38
C HIS A 34 130.54 -30.24 46.53
N GLN A 35 131.02 -30.16 47.78
CA GLN A 35 130.17 -29.88 48.94
C GLN A 35 129.56 -28.47 48.89
N GLU A 36 130.32 -27.46 48.47
CA GLU A 36 129.80 -26.09 48.29
C GLU A 36 128.79 -26.01 47.13
N GLU A 37 129.04 -26.69 46.00
CA GLU A 37 128.08 -26.79 44.89
C GLU A 37 126.79 -27.50 45.32
N LEU A 38 126.89 -28.60 46.08
CA LEU A 38 125.74 -29.30 46.64
C LEU A 38 124.93 -28.44 47.61
N GLN A 39 125.59 -27.68 48.50
CA GLN A 39 124.90 -26.76 49.40
C GLN A 39 124.22 -25.61 48.66
N ASN A 40 124.85 -25.07 47.60
CA ASN A 40 124.24 -24.03 46.78
C ASN A 40 123.06 -24.57 45.96
N LEU A 41 123.14 -25.79 45.43
CA LEU A 41 122.04 -26.46 44.76
C LEU A 41 120.88 -26.75 45.73
N GLN A 42 121.16 -27.18 46.96
CA GLN A 42 120.15 -27.39 47.99
C GLN A 42 119.44 -26.08 48.36
N LYS A 43 120.19 -25.00 48.63
CA LYS A 43 119.59 -23.69 48.91
C LYS A 43 118.80 -23.11 47.73
N ALA A 44 119.24 -23.35 46.50
CA ALA A 44 118.52 -22.93 45.31
C ALA A 44 117.23 -23.76 45.10
N ALA A 45 117.26 -25.05 45.43
CA ALA A 45 116.09 -25.92 45.39
C ALA A 45 115.07 -25.55 46.48
N GLU A 46 115.52 -25.28 47.71
CA GLU A 46 114.66 -24.81 48.80
C GLU A 46 113.99 -23.47 48.46
N LYS A 47 114.74 -22.49 47.94
CA LYS A 47 114.16 -21.21 47.50
C LYS A 47 113.16 -21.36 46.36
N ARG A 48 113.39 -22.29 45.44
CA ARG A 48 112.43 -22.58 44.36
C ARG A 48 111.17 -23.25 44.90
N ALA A 49 111.31 -24.22 45.81
CA ALA A 49 110.18 -24.86 46.46
C ALA A 49 109.34 -23.86 47.27
N GLU A 50 109.98 -22.98 48.03
CA GLU A 50 109.30 -21.92 48.79
C GLU A 50 108.63 -20.88 47.87
N ALA A 51 109.23 -20.55 46.72
CA ALA A 51 108.61 -19.68 45.73
C ALA A 51 107.39 -20.34 45.07
N ASP A 52 107.47 -21.63 44.73
CA ASP A 52 106.37 -22.40 44.15
C ASP A 52 105.23 -22.59 45.15
N GLU A 53 105.53 -22.85 46.42
CA GLU A 53 104.53 -22.95 47.50
C GLU A 53 103.82 -21.61 47.72
N ASN A 54 104.56 -20.51 47.76
CA ASN A 54 103.99 -19.17 47.86
C ASN A 54 103.14 -18.80 46.62
N ALA A 55 103.55 -19.21 45.42
CA ALA A 55 102.77 -19.02 44.21
C ALA A 55 101.45 -19.81 44.24
N ARG A 56 101.49 -21.08 44.67
CA ARG A 56 100.29 -21.90 44.86
C ARG A 56 99.35 -21.31 45.91
N SER A 57 99.88 -20.88 47.07
CA SER A 57 99.06 -20.22 48.11
C SER A 57 98.41 -18.93 47.62
N ARG A 58 99.09 -18.14 46.78
CA ARG A 58 98.49 -16.94 46.16
C ARG A 58 97.39 -17.30 45.17
N GLN A 59 97.61 -18.29 44.31
CA GLN A 59 96.60 -18.77 43.36
C GLN A 59 95.37 -19.36 44.07
N GLU A 60 95.56 -20.11 45.15
CA GLU A 60 94.45 -20.64 45.96
C GLU A 60 93.65 -19.53 46.62
N LYS A 61 94.31 -18.50 47.17
CA LYS A 61 93.64 -17.31 47.74
C LYS A 61 92.88 -16.50 46.68
N GLU A 62 93.44 -16.34 45.49
CA GLU A 62 92.75 -15.70 44.38
C GLU A 62 91.55 -16.54 43.90
N HIS A 63 91.70 -17.85 43.79
CA HIS A 63 90.61 -18.75 43.42
C HIS A 63 89.48 -18.72 44.45
N GLN A 64 89.81 -18.74 45.75
CA GLN A 64 88.83 -18.59 46.83
C GLN A 64 88.13 -17.23 46.78
N LYS A 65 88.86 -16.13 46.53
CA LYS A 65 88.25 -14.80 46.34
C LYS A 65 87.28 -14.78 45.17
N ASN A 66 87.66 -15.38 44.04
CA ASN A 66 86.82 -15.42 42.85
C ASN A 66 85.56 -16.28 43.07
N LEU A 67 85.68 -17.40 43.79
CA LEU A 67 84.53 -18.23 44.17
C LEU A 67 83.54 -17.47 45.08
N ILE A 68 84.04 -16.75 46.08
CA ILE A 68 83.19 -15.93 46.97
C ILE A 68 82.51 -14.81 46.18
N ALA A 69 83.23 -14.15 45.27
CA ALA A 69 82.66 -13.11 44.43
C ALA A 69 81.57 -13.65 43.49
N LEU A 70 81.79 -14.83 42.88
CA LEU A 70 80.81 -15.47 42.01
C LEU A 70 79.56 -15.91 42.79
N GLN A 71 79.74 -16.47 43.99
CA GLN A 71 78.61 -16.83 44.85
C GLN A 71 77.79 -15.60 45.24
N SER A 72 78.45 -14.51 45.62
CA SER A 72 77.77 -13.25 45.94
C SER A 72 77.00 -12.66 44.75
N GLN A 73 77.51 -12.81 43.52
CA GLN A 73 76.81 -12.37 42.32
C GLN A 73 75.57 -13.23 42.02
N LEU A 74 75.70 -14.56 42.15
CA LEU A 74 74.58 -15.49 41.98
C LEU A 74 73.47 -15.22 43.00
N ASP A 75 73.83 -14.96 44.26
CA ASP A 75 72.85 -14.64 45.31
C ASP A 75 72.14 -13.31 45.04
N GLN A 76 72.85 -12.28 44.58
CA GLN A 76 72.26 -11.00 44.18
C GLN A 76 71.32 -11.14 42.98
N GLU A 77 71.69 -11.94 41.97
CA GLU A 77 70.84 -12.18 40.80
C GLU A 77 69.58 -12.98 41.19
N ALA A 78 69.72 -13.98 42.07
CA ALA A 78 68.59 -14.75 42.57
C ALA A 78 67.62 -13.87 43.38
N GLU A 79 68.13 -12.97 44.23
CA GLU A 79 67.31 -12.03 44.99
C GLU A 79 66.60 -11.03 44.07
N ALA A 80 67.29 -10.48 43.07
CA ALA A 80 66.70 -9.58 42.08
C ALA A 80 65.58 -10.26 41.27
N ARG A 81 65.77 -11.52 40.86
CA ARG A 81 64.73 -12.31 40.17
C ARG A 81 63.51 -12.55 41.06
N ARG A 82 63.72 -12.87 42.34
CA ARG A 82 62.61 -13.06 43.30
C ARG A 82 61.79 -11.78 43.49
N VAL A 83 62.44 -10.64 43.65
CA VAL A 83 61.76 -9.34 43.79
C VAL A 83 60.98 -9.00 42.51
N ALA A 84 61.57 -9.24 41.33
CA ALA A 84 60.89 -9.00 40.05
C ALA A 84 59.68 -9.92 39.85
N GLU A 85 59.78 -11.21 40.21
CA GLU A 85 58.65 -12.14 40.16
C GLU A 85 57.53 -11.76 41.13
N GLU A 86 57.87 -11.31 42.34
CA GLU A 86 56.88 -10.85 43.32
C GLU A 86 56.16 -9.59 42.83
N GLN A 87 56.89 -8.61 42.31
CA GLN A 87 56.30 -7.41 41.69
C GLN A 87 55.41 -7.75 40.49
N HIS A 88 55.83 -8.69 39.64
CA HIS A 88 55.03 -9.15 38.51
C HIS A 88 53.72 -9.80 39.00
N ARG A 89 53.80 -10.69 40.00
CA ARG A 89 52.61 -11.34 40.59
C ARG A 89 51.66 -10.33 41.21
N GLU A 90 52.17 -9.34 41.95
CA GLU A 90 51.33 -8.28 42.52
C GLU A 90 50.66 -7.42 41.43
N ALA A 91 51.41 -7.05 40.38
CA ALA A 91 50.87 -6.28 39.27
C ALA A 91 49.80 -7.09 38.51
N GLU A 92 50.02 -8.37 38.29
CA GLU A 92 49.07 -9.27 37.64
C GLU A 92 47.80 -9.44 38.48
N GLN A 93 47.92 -9.62 39.81
CA GLN A 93 46.76 -9.67 40.71
C GLN A 93 45.97 -8.36 40.71
N LYS A 94 46.65 -7.20 40.69
CA LYS A 94 45.98 -5.89 40.59
C LYS A 94 45.25 -5.74 39.26
N ARG A 95 45.85 -6.19 38.15
CA ARG A 95 45.20 -6.18 36.82
C ARG A 95 43.96 -7.05 36.79
N ILE A 96 44.04 -8.29 37.29
CA ILE A 96 42.90 -9.22 37.32
C ILE A 96 41.76 -8.64 38.16
N LYS A 97 42.05 -8.06 39.33
CA LYS A 97 41.02 -7.41 40.16
C LYS A 97 40.37 -6.21 39.45
N ALA A 98 41.17 -5.33 38.84
CA ALA A 98 40.65 -4.19 38.09
C ALA A 98 39.80 -4.62 36.88
N GLU A 99 40.17 -5.70 36.20
CA GLU A 99 39.41 -6.26 35.08
C GLU A 99 38.08 -6.87 35.54
N GLN A 100 38.07 -7.58 36.67
CA GLN A 100 36.84 -8.11 37.28
C GLN A 100 35.88 -6.99 37.70
N GLU A 101 36.38 -5.96 38.38
CA GLU A 101 35.57 -4.79 38.78
C GLU A 101 35.01 -4.05 37.55
N ALA A 102 35.82 -3.85 36.52
CA ALA A 102 35.37 -3.24 35.27
C ALA A 102 34.28 -4.08 34.56
N ALA A 103 34.44 -5.41 34.53
CA ALA A 103 33.46 -6.32 33.94
C ALA A 103 32.13 -6.31 34.72
N ASP A 104 32.17 -6.24 36.05
CA ASP A 104 30.97 -6.16 36.88
C ASP A 104 30.26 -4.80 36.73
N HIS A 105 31.00 -3.70 36.67
CA HIS A 105 30.45 -2.38 36.36
C HIS A 105 29.81 -2.34 34.96
N ALA A 106 30.44 -2.96 33.95
CA ALA A 106 29.89 -3.06 32.60
C ALA A 106 28.57 -3.86 32.58
N LYS A 107 28.52 -5.01 33.26
CA LYS A 107 27.28 -5.81 33.38
C LYS A 107 26.17 -5.06 34.12
N GLN A 108 26.50 -4.29 35.15
CA GLN A 108 25.52 -3.47 35.86
C GLN A 108 24.99 -2.34 34.98
N ALA A 109 25.86 -1.68 34.21
CA ALA A 109 25.47 -0.64 33.26
C ALA A 109 24.56 -1.19 32.15
N GLU A 110 24.87 -2.36 31.58
CA GLU A 110 24.05 -3.01 30.56
C GLU A 110 22.66 -3.39 31.10
N LYS A 111 22.59 -3.96 32.32
CA LYS A 111 21.32 -4.25 32.98
C LYS A 111 20.50 -2.98 33.25
N ALA A 112 21.14 -1.90 33.69
CA ALA A 112 20.48 -0.62 33.92
C ALA A 112 19.97 0.02 32.63
N GLN A 113 20.72 -0.11 31.52
CA GLN A 113 20.30 0.37 30.21
C GLN A 113 19.10 -0.42 29.71
N LYS A 114 19.15 -1.76 29.76
CA LYS A 114 18.02 -2.61 29.36
C LYS A 114 16.76 -2.32 30.17
N ALA A 115 16.88 -2.15 31.49
CA ALA A 115 15.74 -1.78 32.34
C ALA A 115 15.14 -0.41 31.98
N ARG A 116 15.98 0.56 31.56
CA ARG A 116 15.50 1.86 31.07
C ARG A 116 14.77 1.72 29.73
N ASP A 117 15.32 0.95 28.79
CA ASP A 117 14.70 0.74 27.48
C ASP A 117 13.34 0.01 27.60
N ASP A 118 13.28 -1.01 28.46
CA ASP A 118 12.03 -1.72 28.78
C ASP A 118 10.99 -0.79 29.42
N ALA A 119 11.41 0.11 30.32
CA ALA A 119 10.53 1.11 30.93
C ALA A 119 10.01 2.14 29.93
N VAL A 120 10.86 2.59 28.98
CA VAL A 120 10.45 3.49 27.90
C VAL A 120 9.43 2.82 26.98
N HIS A 121 9.68 1.57 26.58
CA HIS A 121 8.73 0.80 25.76
C HIS A 121 7.39 0.57 26.49
N ALA A 122 7.43 0.26 27.79
CA ALA A 122 6.21 0.12 28.58
C ALA A 122 5.42 1.43 28.67
N ALA A 123 6.09 2.57 28.87
CA ALA A 123 5.48 3.89 28.91
C ALA A 123 4.87 4.29 27.55
N GLU A 124 5.55 4.00 26.43
CA GLU A 124 5.03 4.28 25.09
C GLU A 124 3.79 3.44 24.78
N LYS A 125 3.79 2.16 25.16
CA LYS A 125 2.62 1.28 25.00
C LYS A 125 1.43 1.77 25.83
N ALA A 126 1.67 2.22 27.07
CA ALA A 126 0.63 2.79 27.91
C ALA A 126 0.06 4.09 27.32
N ARG A 127 0.91 4.97 26.78
CA ARG A 127 0.48 6.20 26.11
C ARG A 127 -0.40 5.92 24.88
N LYS A 128 0.01 4.99 24.01
CA LYS A 128 -0.78 4.57 22.83
C LYS A 128 -2.15 3.99 23.24
N ALA A 129 -2.19 3.17 24.28
CA ALA A 129 -3.45 2.62 24.79
C ALA A 129 -4.39 3.72 25.35
N MET A 130 -3.84 4.73 26.03
CA MET A 130 -4.63 5.87 26.51
C MET A 130 -5.15 6.73 25.35
N GLU A 131 -4.33 7.00 24.33
CA GLU A 131 -4.72 7.77 23.14
C GLU A 131 -5.82 7.04 22.34
N GLU A 132 -5.71 5.72 22.18
CA GLU A 132 -6.77 4.90 21.58
C GLU A 132 -8.07 4.92 22.40
N ALA A 133 -7.97 4.85 23.74
CA ALA A 133 -9.13 4.90 24.62
C ALA A 133 -9.83 6.28 24.57
N GLU A 134 -9.05 7.36 24.51
CA GLU A 134 -9.58 8.72 24.37
C GLU A 134 -10.25 8.92 23.01
N TYR A 135 -9.64 8.44 21.93
CA TYR A 135 -10.23 8.48 20.59
C TYR A 135 -11.55 7.71 20.52
N ARG A 136 -11.62 6.51 21.12
CA ARG A 136 -12.86 5.72 21.22
C ARG A 136 -13.93 6.47 22.02
N ALA A 137 -13.57 7.05 23.17
CA ALA A 137 -14.50 7.82 23.99
C ALA A 137 -15.03 9.08 23.28
N GLN A 138 -14.18 9.79 22.52
CA GLN A 138 -14.61 10.94 21.72
C GLN A 138 -15.55 10.54 20.58
N ASN A 139 -15.27 9.43 19.90
CA ASN A 139 -16.15 8.93 18.84
C ASN A 139 -17.49 8.45 19.39
N GLU A 140 -17.51 7.78 20.54
CA GLU A 140 -18.77 7.41 21.21
C GLU A 140 -19.60 8.63 21.63
N ARG A 141 -18.96 9.70 22.12
CA ARG A 141 -19.66 10.95 22.45
C ARG A 141 -20.24 11.61 21.20
N ARG A 142 -19.45 11.75 20.14
CA ARG A 142 -19.91 12.30 18.85
C ARG A 142 -21.06 11.47 18.27
N ALA A 143 -20.96 10.14 18.32
CA ALA A 143 -22.02 9.25 17.87
C ALA A 143 -23.32 9.40 18.69
N ARG A 144 -23.22 9.65 20.01
CA ARG A 144 -24.39 9.95 20.85
C ARG A 144 -25.03 11.30 20.50
N ASP A 145 -24.21 12.33 20.32
CA ASP A 145 -24.71 13.67 19.97
C ASP A 145 -25.35 13.67 18.57
N GLU A 146 -24.73 12.99 17.60
CA GLU A 146 -25.28 12.80 16.25
C GLU A 146 -26.59 12.00 16.29
N ALA A 147 -26.66 10.90 17.06
CA ALA A 147 -27.89 10.12 17.23
C ALA A 147 -29.01 10.92 17.92
N GLU A 148 -28.68 11.84 18.81
CA GLU A 148 -29.67 12.73 19.43
C GLU A 148 -30.23 13.74 18.43
N VAL A 149 -29.38 14.33 17.59
CA VAL A 149 -29.80 15.23 16.51
C VAL A 149 -30.64 14.49 15.47
N GLU A 150 -30.23 13.28 15.10
CA GLU A 150 -30.98 12.43 14.16
C GLU A 150 -32.34 12.04 14.73
N ARG A 151 -32.41 11.66 16.01
CA ARG A 151 -33.69 11.39 16.68
C ARG A 151 -34.59 12.63 16.69
N LYS A 152 -34.05 13.82 16.93
CA LYS A 152 -34.84 15.08 16.87
C LYS A 152 -35.33 15.35 15.45
N ASN A 153 -34.49 15.16 14.44
CA ASN A 153 -34.86 15.34 13.03
C ASN A 153 -35.87 14.28 12.54
N ALA A 154 -35.76 13.03 13.02
CA ALA A 154 -36.69 11.96 12.71
C ALA A 154 -38.07 12.17 13.34
N VAL A 155 -38.12 12.75 14.56
CA VAL A 155 -39.39 13.15 15.19
C VAL A 155 -40.03 14.30 14.41
N LEU A 156 -39.26 15.32 14.04
CA LEU A 156 -39.75 16.43 13.22
C LEU A 156 -40.22 15.96 11.84
N SER A 157 -39.46 15.09 11.16
CA SER A 157 -39.85 14.56 9.86
C SER A 157 -41.06 13.65 9.94
N ALA A 158 -41.22 12.88 11.01
CA ALA A 158 -42.40 12.05 11.25
C ALA A 158 -43.65 12.89 11.56
N GLU A 159 -43.52 14.00 12.29
CA GLU A 159 -44.61 14.96 12.51
C GLU A 159 -45.02 15.66 11.21
N GLU A 160 -44.05 16.14 10.42
CA GLU A 160 -44.31 16.71 9.10
C GLU A 160 -44.94 15.70 8.13
N PHE A 161 -44.50 14.43 8.18
CA PHE A 161 -45.08 13.36 7.37
C PHE A 161 -46.53 13.06 7.78
N ARG A 162 -46.85 13.03 9.08
CA ARG A 162 -48.23 12.83 9.57
C ARG A 162 -49.15 13.98 9.18
N ASP A 163 -48.65 15.22 9.16
CA ASP A 163 -49.42 16.38 8.73
C ASP A 163 -49.63 16.42 7.21
N ARG A 164 -48.62 16.02 6.43
CA ARG A 164 -48.74 15.87 4.97
C ARG A 164 -49.63 14.69 4.58
N GLU A 165 -49.59 13.57 5.30
CA GLU A 165 -50.48 12.41 5.10
C GLU A 165 -51.93 12.77 5.42
N ARG A 166 -52.19 13.55 6.49
CA ARG A 166 -53.52 14.11 6.77
C ARG A 166 -54.00 15.00 5.62
N SER A 167 -53.16 15.92 5.16
CA SER A 167 -53.52 16.80 4.03
C SER A 167 -53.76 16.03 2.72
N ALA A 168 -53.04 14.93 2.48
CA ALA A 168 -53.23 14.07 1.31
C ALA A 168 -54.53 13.25 1.40
N ARG A 169 -54.85 12.71 2.59
CA ARG A 169 -56.13 12.05 2.84
C ARG A 169 -57.33 12.99 2.67
N ASP A 170 -57.23 14.23 3.16
CA ASP A 170 -58.27 15.24 2.98
C ASP A 170 -58.44 15.64 1.50
N ALA A 171 -57.35 15.67 0.73
CA ALA A 171 -57.39 15.92 -0.71
C ALA A 171 -57.99 14.73 -1.49
N ALA A 172 -57.67 13.49 -1.09
CA ALA A 172 -58.22 12.26 -1.66
C ALA A 172 -59.73 12.13 -1.38
N LEU A 173 -60.17 12.43 -0.15
CA LEU A 173 -61.60 12.50 0.21
C LEU A 173 -62.34 13.53 -0.66
N LYS A 174 -61.78 14.73 -0.85
CA LYS A 174 -62.38 15.74 -1.75
C LYS A 174 -62.42 15.27 -3.21
N ALA A 175 -61.41 14.53 -3.67
CA ALA A 175 -61.38 13.96 -5.01
C ALA A 175 -62.41 12.83 -5.19
N GLU A 176 -62.61 12.00 -4.18
CA GLU A 176 -63.62 10.95 -4.15
C GLU A 176 -65.04 11.55 -4.12
N GLU A 177 -65.28 12.58 -3.30
CA GLU A 177 -66.55 13.33 -3.30
C GLU A 177 -66.84 13.97 -4.67
N ALA A 178 -65.81 14.50 -5.34
CA ALA A 178 -65.94 15.04 -6.69
C ALA A 178 -66.25 13.95 -7.73
N ARG A 179 -65.63 12.77 -7.62
CA ARG A 179 -65.93 11.60 -8.48
C ARG A 179 -67.35 11.08 -8.26
N ALA A 180 -67.79 10.95 -7.01
CA ALA A 180 -69.14 10.50 -6.67
C ALA A 180 -70.21 11.50 -7.14
N LYS A 181 -69.93 12.80 -7.10
CA LYS A 181 -70.79 13.83 -7.71
C LYS A 181 -70.85 13.70 -9.23
N PHE A 182 -69.72 13.41 -9.87
CA PHE A 182 -69.63 13.18 -11.32
C PHE A 182 -70.44 11.95 -11.75
N GLU A 183 -70.32 10.84 -11.02
CA GLU A 183 -71.02 9.58 -11.31
C GLU A 183 -72.54 9.72 -11.12
N LYS A 184 -72.99 10.42 -10.07
CA LYS A 184 -74.41 10.73 -9.86
C LYS A 184 -74.99 11.63 -10.95
N LEU A 185 -74.19 12.56 -11.49
CA LEU A 185 -74.59 13.36 -12.64
C LEU A 185 -74.68 12.48 -13.89
N GLU A 186 -73.69 11.61 -14.13
CA GLU A 186 -73.68 10.70 -15.28
C GLU A 186 -74.86 9.73 -15.29
N GLU A 187 -75.23 9.16 -14.14
CA GLU A 187 -76.40 8.29 -13.98
C GLU A 187 -77.72 9.05 -14.24
N LYS A 188 -77.81 10.29 -13.74
CA LYS A 188 -78.98 11.15 -13.96
C LYS A 188 -79.16 11.51 -15.44
N ALA A 189 -78.06 11.81 -16.15
CA ALA A 189 -78.08 12.06 -17.59
C ALA A 189 -78.45 10.83 -18.44
N ARG A 190 -78.21 9.62 -17.93
CA ARG A 190 -78.58 8.37 -18.61
C ARG A 190 -80.06 8.02 -18.45
N LEU A 191 -80.71 8.50 -17.38
CA LEU A 191 -82.11 8.23 -17.05
C LEU A 191 -83.10 9.25 -17.64
N THR A 192 -82.66 10.47 -17.94
CA THR A 192 -83.46 11.49 -18.62
C THR A 192 -83.34 11.37 -20.14
N GLY A 193 -84.20 10.56 -20.74
CA GLY A 193 -84.24 10.31 -22.19
C GLY A 193 -84.92 11.38 -23.06
N GLU A 194 -85.46 12.47 -22.50
CA GLU A 194 -86.27 13.45 -23.26
C GLU A 194 -86.13 14.90 -22.76
N GLU A 195 -84.91 15.38 -22.52
CA GLU A 195 -84.70 16.77 -22.10
C GLU A 195 -84.15 17.67 -23.23
N THR A 196 -84.73 18.88 -23.30
CA THR A 196 -84.52 19.89 -24.35
C THR A 196 -83.05 20.31 -24.52
N GLU A 197 -82.66 20.76 -25.72
CA GLU A 197 -81.27 21.15 -26.08
C GLU A 197 -80.60 22.12 -25.08
N GLY A 198 -81.39 22.93 -24.36
CA GLY A 198 -80.90 23.84 -23.31
C GLY A 198 -80.32 23.12 -22.10
N GLN A 199 -80.97 22.03 -21.64
CA GLN A 199 -80.51 21.23 -20.50
C GLN A 199 -79.27 20.40 -20.85
N LEU A 200 -79.19 19.91 -22.10
CA LEU A 200 -78.02 19.19 -22.60
C LEU A 200 -76.75 20.07 -22.64
N ARG A 201 -76.90 21.38 -22.95
CA ARG A 201 -75.79 22.35 -22.93
C ARG A 201 -75.32 22.66 -21.52
N THR A 202 -76.23 22.86 -20.57
CA THR A 202 -75.86 23.07 -19.16
C THR A 202 -75.20 21.83 -18.57
N PHE A 203 -75.68 20.63 -18.94
CA PHE A 203 -75.10 19.36 -18.49
C PHE A 203 -73.69 19.13 -19.05
N LYS A 204 -73.47 19.42 -20.34
CA LYS A 204 -72.14 19.36 -20.96
C LYS A 204 -71.16 20.35 -20.30
N ALA A 205 -71.61 21.56 -19.99
CA ALA A 205 -70.79 22.57 -19.32
C ALA A 205 -70.43 22.18 -17.88
N GLU A 206 -71.36 21.58 -17.12
CA GLU A 206 -71.07 21.03 -15.80
C GLU A 206 -70.10 19.84 -15.87
N ARG A 207 -70.30 18.91 -16.83
CA ARG A 207 -69.38 17.78 -17.07
C ARG A 207 -67.96 18.26 -17.32
N GLU A 208 -67.79 19.20 -18.24
CA GLU A 208 -66.48 19.73 -18.60
C GLU A 208 -65.79 20.43 -17.42
N LYS A 209 -66.57 21.11 -16.57
CA LYS A 209 -66.07 21.76 -15.36
C LYS A 209 -65.59 20.74 -14.32
N THR A 210 -66.37 19.68 -14.09
CA THR A 210 -65.99 18.59 -13.16
C THR A 210 -64.83 17.74 -13.67
N GLU A 211 -64.71 17.53 -14.99
CA GLU A 211 -63.59 16.82 -15.60
C GLU A 211 -62.28 17.61 -15.47
N LYS A 212 -62.36 18.94 -15.64
CA LYS A 212 -61.22 19.85 -15.38
C LYS A 212 -60.81 19.85 -13.90
N GLU A 213 -61.77 19.84 -12.96
CA GLU A 213 -61.49 19.72 -11.52
C GLU A 213 -60.83 18.38 -11.18
N LEU A 214 -61.31 17.26 -11.74
CA LEU A 214 -60.73 15.93 -11.55
C LEU A 214 -59.32 15.82 -12.14
N ALA A 215 -59.08 16.38 -13.32
CA ALA A 215 -57.76 16.44 -13.94
C ALA A 215 -56.79 17.30 -13.13
N LYS A 216 -57.27 18.40 -12.54
CA LYS A 216 -56.49 19.28 -11.66
C LYS A 216 -56.17 18.59 -10.33
N ALA A 217 -57.11 17.83 -9.77
CA ALA A 217 -56.89 17.00 -8.57
C ALA A 217 -55.86 15.89 -8.81
N ARG A 218 -55.97 15.15 -9.93
CA ARG A 218 -54.98 14.12 -10.32
C ARG A 218 -53.59 14.70 -10.58
N ARG A 219 -53.48 15.88 -11.20
CA ARG A 219 -52.20 16.58 -11.36
C ARG A 219 -51.59 17.00 -10.03
N ARG A 220 -52.40 17.41 -9.07
CA ARG A 220 -51.95 17.83 -7.73
C ARG A 220 -51.52 16.63 -6.88
N GLU A 221 -52.20 15.50 -7.02
CA GLU A 221 -51.81 14.20 -6.46
C GLU A 221 -50.48 13.70 -7.05
N ALA A 222 -50.29 13.80 -8.37
CA ALA A 222 -49.01 13.49 -9.02
C ALA A 222 -47.87 14.43 -8.57
N GLN A 223 -48.13 15.74 -8.45
CA GLN A 223 -47.15 16.70 -7.91
C GLN A 223 -46.80 16.45 -6.44
N LEU A 224 -47.73 15.93 -5.63
CA LEU A 224 -47.46 15.55 -4.24
C LEU A 224 -46.63 14.26 -4.14
N ALA A 225 -46.72 13.37 -5.13
CA ALA A 225 -45.86 12.18 -5.24
C ALA A 225 -44.41 12.54 -5.68
N GLU A 226 -44.22 13.59 -6.46
CA GLU A 226 -42.90 14.15 -6.84
C GLU A 226 -42.18 14.88 -5.68
N LEU A 227 -42.88 15.20 -4.59
CA LEU A 227 -42.34 15.96 -3.45
C LEU A 227 -41.87 15.09 -2.26
N GLN A 228 -41.74 13.77 -2.42
CA GLN A 228 -41.08 12.96 -1.39
C GLN A 228 -39.61 13.43 -1.26
N PRO A 229 -39.16 13.88 -0.07
CA PRO A 229 -37.76 14.22 0.12
C PRO A 229 -36.94 12.96 -0.14
N VAL A 230 -36.10 12.98 -1.17
CA VAL A 230 -35.13 11.88 -1.37
C VAL A 230 -34.29 11.80 -0.09
N HIS A 231 -34.33 10.63 0.55
CA HIS A 231 -33.62 10.33 1.80
C HIS A 231 -32.13 10.59 1.60
N GLU A 232 -31.58 11.62 2.25
CA GLU A 232 -30.14 11.81 2.28
C GLU A 232 -29.55 10.84 3.31
N PRO A 233 -28.59 9.98 2.91
CA PRO A 233 -28.03 8.99 3.82
C PRO A 233 -27.33 9.68 4.98
N THR A 234 -27.55 9.20 6.19
CA THR A 234 -26.82 9.69 7.36
C THR A 234 -25.35 9.28 7.31
N ARG A 235 -24.50 9.92 8.11
CA ARG A 235 -23.08 9.56 8.18
C ARG A 235 -22.89 8.10 8.62
N ALA A 236 -23.70 7.62 9.56
CA ALA A 236 -23.70 6.23 10.00
C ALA A 236 -24.11 5.29 8.87
N GLU A 237 -25.15 5.62 8.10
CA GLU A 237 -25.53 4.85 6.90
C GLU A 237 -24.43 4.86 5.84
N HIS A 238 -23.70 5.97 5.71
CA HIS A 238 -22.58 6.10 4.78
C HIS A 238 -21.40 5.20 5.17
N GLU A 239 -21.01 5.21 6.44
CA GLU A 239 -19.94 4.36 6.97
C GLU A 239 -20.34 2.87 6.93
N GLN A 240 -21.59 2.55 7.27
CA GLN A 240 -22.14 1.20 7.16
C GLN A 240 -22.15 0.71 5.71
N THR A 241 -22.60 1.54 4.77
CA THR A 241 -22.63 1.20 3.35
C THR A 241 -21.23 1.02 2.79
N LYS A 242 -20.25 1.86 3.20
CA LYS A 242 -18.83 1.64 2.89
C LYS A 242 -18.36 0.28 3.39
N HIS A 243 -18.68 -0.09 4.64
CA HIS A 243 -18.32 -1.38 5.21
C HIS A 243 -18.96 -2.55 4.46
N ASP A 244 -20.28 -2.49 4.21
CA ASP A 244 -21.06 -3.54 3.56
C ASP A 244 -20.65 -3.76 2.11
N ARG A 245 -20.27 -2.69 1.40
CA ARG A 245 -19.76 -2.75 0.03
C ARG A 245 -18.24 -2.99 -0.04
N GLN A 246 -17.59 -3.19 1.11
CA GLN A 246 -16.16 -3.41 1.22
C GLN A 246 -15.33 -2.31 0.54
N TYR A 247 -15.74 -1.06 0.73
CA TYR A 247 -15.03 0.12 0.27
C TYR A 247 -13.65 0.19 0.94
N VAL A 248 -12.62 0.50 0.14
CA VAL A 248 -11.23 0.58 0.63
C VAL A 248 -10.71 1.99 0.45
N GLU A 249 -10.49 2.70 1.55
CA GLU A 249 -9.94 4.06 1.54
C GLU A 249 -8.61 4.10 0.77
N GLY A 250 -8.42 5.14 -0.05
CA GLY A 250 -7.24 5.25 -0.92
C GLY A 250 -7.29 4.42 -2.21
N ARG A 251 -8.39 3.71 -2.50
CA ARG A 251 -8.72 3.15 -3.84
C ARG A 251 -9.71 4.05 -4.60
N LEU A 252 -10.06 3.69 -5.82
CA LEU A 252 -11.07 4.37 -6.65
C LEU A 252 -12.15 3.39 -7.02
N HIS A 253 -13.39 3.72 -6.69
CA HIS A 253 -14.54 2.86 -6.80
C HIS A 253 -15.49 3.41 -7.87
N PHE A 254 -15.68 2.63 -8.92
CA PHE A 254 -16.55 2.96 -10.06
C PHE A 254 -17.80 2.13 -10.01
N ALA A 255 -18.96 2.78 -10.06
CA ALA A 255 -20.24 2.09 -10.20
C ALA A 255 -20.66 2.06 -11.66
N ILE A 256 -21.14 0.91 -12.15
CA ILE A 256 -21.89 0.85 -13.40
C ILE A 256 -23.35 0.55 -13.07
N ALA A 257 -24.23 1.51 -13.34
CA ALA A 257 -25.65 1.46 -13.07
C ALA A 257 -26.46 1.53 -14.38
N GLY A 258 -27.73 1.12 -14.34
CA GLY A 258 -28.63 1.12 -15.49
C GLY A 258 -29.47 -0.16 -15.58
N VAL A 259 -30.42 -0.20 -16.50
CA VAL A 259 -31.41 -1.28 -16.62
C VAL A 259 -30.80 -2.69 -16.79
N ALA A 260 -31.52 -3.72 -16.37
CA ALA A 260 -31.09 -5.10 -16.59
C ALA A 260 -30.95 -5.39 -18.10
N GLY A 261 -29.94 -6.19 -18.49
CA GLY A 261 -29.70 -6.52 -19.90
C GLY A 261 -28.96 -5.45 -20.74
N SER A 262 -28.69 -4.26 -20.18
CA SER A 262 -27.92 -3.21 -20.87
C SER A 262 -26.43 -3.52 -21.05
N GLY A 263 -25.93 -4.62 -20.48
CA GLY A 263 -24.54 -5.06 -20.67
C GLY A 263 -23.53 -4.52 -19.64
N LYS A 264 -23.97 -4.12 -18.44
CA LYS A 264 -23.11 -3.61 -17.34
C LYS A 264 -21.91 -4.53 -17.02
N SER A 265 -22.17 -5.80 -16.72
CA SER A 265 -21.11 -6.79 -16.43
C SER A 265 -20.15 -6.96 -17.61
N SER A 266 -20.68 -6.89 -18.84
CA SER A 266 -19.86 -6.92 -20.06
C SER A 266 -18.97 -5.68 -20.19
N LEU A 267 -19.46 -4.52 -19.79
CA LEU A 267 -18.72 -3.27 -19.79
C LEU A 267 -17.61 -3.26 -18.72
N ILE A 268 -17.89 -3.75 -17.52
CA ILE A 268 -16.89 -3.93 -16.45
C ILE A 268 -15.73 -4.80 -16.94
N ASN A 269 -16.05 -5.93 -17.58
CA ASN A 269 -15.01 -6.80 -18.15
C ASN A 269 -14.19 -6.09 -19.23
N ALA A 270 -14.81 -5.24 -20.05
CA ALA A 270 -14.10 -4.46 -21.06
C ALA A 270 -13.14 -3.43 -20.44
N PHE A 271 -13.58 -2.67 -19.42
CA PHE A 271 -12.72 -1.74 -18.68
C PHE A 271 -11.56 -2.42 -17.95
N ARG A 272 -11.79 -3.64 -17.44
CA ARG A 272 -10.74 -4.45 -16.78
C ARG A 272 -9.81 -5.17 -17.76
N GLY A 273 -10.10 -5.13 -19.07
CA GLY A 273 -9.33 -5.86 -20.08
C GLY A 273 -9.55 -7.38 -20.05
N VAL A 274 -10.62 -7.86 -19.41
CA VAL A 274 -10.90 -9.28 -19.16
C VAL A 274 -11.83 -9.86 -20.23
N SER A 275 -11.51 -11.06 -20.73
CA SER A 275 -12.36 -11.77 -21.69
C SER A 275 -13.51 -12.48 -20.98
N LYS A 276 -14.67 -12.56 -21.64
CA LYS A 276 -15.81 -13.40 -21.21
C LYS A 276 -15.34 -14.85 -20.99
N GLY A 277 -15.79 -15.48 -19.90
CA GLY A 277 -15.53 -16.89 -19.60
C GLY A 277 -14.25 -17.18 -18.81
N THR A 278 -13.49 -16.16 -18.42
CA THR A 278 -12.36 -16.33 -17.47
C THR A 278 -12.88 -16.35 -16.03
N ALA A 279 -12.18 -17.05 -15.12
CA ALA A 279 -12.60 -17.19 -13.72
C ALA A 279 -12.77 -15.86 -12.97
N SER A 280 -12.07 -14.81 -13.41
CA SER A 280 -12.15 -13.45 -12.83
C SER A 280 -13.12 -12.52 -13.56
N ALA A 281 -13.79 -12.99 -14.63
CA ALA A 281 -14.77 -12.20 -15.37
C ALA A 281 -16.07 -12.06 -14.59
N ALA A 282 -16.67 -10.88 -14.65
CA ALA A 282 -18.06 -10.70 -14.24
C ALA A 282 -18.95 -11.62 -15.08
N ALA A 283 -19.83 -12.37 -14.42
CA ALA A 283 -20.74 -13.29 -15.08
C ALA A 283 -21.63 -12.51 -16.07
N THR A 284 -21.78 -13.02 -17.29
CA THR A 284 -22.58 -12.37 -18.34
C THR A 284 -23.63 -13.35 -18.84
N GLY A 285 -24.85 -13.22 -18.31
CA GLY A 285 -26.03 -14.00 -18.70
C GLY A 285 -27.16 -13.11 -19.22
N VAL A 286 -28.06 -13.70 -20.02
CA VAL A 286 -29.33 -13.07 -20.45
C VAL A 286 -30.36 -13.12 -19.32
N VAL A 287 -30.26 -14.13 -18.45
CA VAL A 287 -31.05 -14.29 -17.23
C VAL A 287 -30.43 -13.43 -16.12
N GLU A 288 -31.27 -12.62 -15.46
CA GLU A 288 -30.93 -11.72 -14.36
C GLU A 288 -29.90 -12.31 -13.39
N THR A 289 -28.62 -12.02 -13.59
CA THR A 289 -27.54 -12.77 -12.94
C THR A 289 -27.10 -12.13 -11.61
N THR A 290 -27.57 -10.91 -11.31
CA THR A 290 -27.00 -10.07 -10.26
C THR A 290 -28.10 -9.52 -9.35
N ARG A 291 -28.49 -10.32 -8.34
CA ARG A 291 -29.36 -9.89 -7.22
C ARG A 291 -28.60 -9.10 -6.15
N THR A 292 -27.27 -9.17 -6.17
CA THR A 292 -26.35 -8.55 -5.21
C THR A 292 -25.26 -7.78 -5.95
N ILE A 293 -24.79 -6.65 -5.42
CA ILE A 293 -23.71 -5.85 -6.05
C ILE A 293 -22.45 -6.70 -6.23
N GLY A 294 -21.91 -6.73 -7.45
CA GLY A 294 -20.67 -7.44 -7.78
C GLY A 294 -19.46 -6.53 -7.68
N ARG A 295 -18.44 -6.89 -6.88
CA ARG A 295 -17.19 -6.14 -6.74
C ARG A 295 -16.06 -6.81 -7.54
N TYR A 296 -15.35 -6.04 -8.35
CA TYR A 296 -14.31 -6.53 -9.24
C TYR A 296 -13.06 -5.64 -9.24
N GLU A 297 -11.93 -6.17 -8.80
CA GLU A 297 -10.65 -5.44 -8.84
C GLU A 297 -10.05 -5.46 -10.26
N ASP A 298 -9.37 -4.38 -10.65
CA ASP A 298 -8.66 -4.32 -11.93
C ASP A 298 -7.39 -5.18 -11.89
N PRO A 299 -7.22 -6.15 -12.81
CA PRO A 299 -6.07 -7.05 -12.80
C PRO A 299 -4.77 -6.39 -13.30
N HIS A 300 -4.83 -5.18 -13.88
CA HIS A 300 -3.65 -4.53 -14.45
C HIS A 300 -2.82 -3.82 -13.36
N PRO A 301 -1.48 -4.02 -13.29
CA PRO A 301 -0.63 -3.45 -12.23
C PRO A 301 -0.78 -1.93 -12.07
N ASP A 302 -0.75 -1.19 -13.19
CA ASP A 302 -0.87 0.27 -13.21
C ASP A 302 -2.26 0.80 -12.80
N ARG A 303 -3.27 -0.09 -12.77
CA ARG A 303 -4.66 0.23 -12.41
C ARG A 303 -5.10 -0.51 -11.14
N SER A 304 -4.16 -1.03 -10.37
CA SER A 304 -4.41 -1.77 -9.12
C SER A 304 -5.23 -1.01 -8.06
N LYS A 305 -5.31 0.31 -8.18
CA LYS A 305 -6.16 1.16 -7.32
C LYS A 305 -7.62 1.19 -7.75
N PHE A 306 -7.99 0.66 -8.92
CA PHE A 306 -9.34 0.72 -9.47
C PHE A 306 -10.16 -0.50 -9.05
N VAL A 307 -11.38 -0.22 -8.59
CA VAL A 307 -12.37 -1.22 -8.18
C VAL A 307 -13.66 -0.91 -8.90
N TRP A 308 -14.20 -1.90 -9.62
CA TRP A 308 -15.40 -1.79 -10.43
C TRP A 308 -16.56 -2.50 -9.75
N PHE A 309 -17.72 -1.84 -9.70
CA PHE A 309 -18.93 -2.33 -9.08
C PHE A 309 -20.03 -2.50 -10.13
N ASP A 310 -20.57 -3.71 -10.21
CA ASP A 310 -21.75 -4.05 -11.01
C ASP A 310 -22.99 -3.85 -10.15
N ILE A 311 -23.73 -2.78 -10.42
CA ILE A 311 -24.91 -2.43 -9.65
C ILE A 311 -26.12 -3.16 -10.26
N PRO A 312 -26.92 -3.91 -9.48
CA PRO A 312 -28.14 -4.57 -9.95
C PRO A 312 -29.03 -3.60 -10.72
N GLY A 313 -29.59 -4.03 -11.84
CA GLY A 313 -30.35 -3.13 -12.71
C GLY A 313 -31.61 -2.59 -12.04
N ALA A 314 -31.91 -1.32 -12.24
CA ALA A 314 -33.16 -0.75 -11.76
C ALA A 314 -34.34 -1.35 -12.57
N GLY A 315 -35.33 -1.88 -11.87
CA GLY A 315 -36.41 -2.70 -12.46
C GLY A 315 -36.44 -4.17 -12.00
N THR A 316 -35.36 -4.68 -11.37
CA THR A 316 -35.31 -6.04 -10.81
C THR A 316 -35.70 -6.10 -9.32
N THR A 317 -35.90 -4.94 -8.70
CA THR A 317 -36.22 -4.78 -7.28
C THR A 317 -37.50 -3.97 -7.14
N ASN A 318 -38.35 -4.33 -6.19
CA ASN A 318 -39.65 -3.69 -5.90
C ASN A 318 -39.46 -2.31 -5.21
N ILE A 319 -38.45 -1.55 -5.67
CA ILE A 319 -37.94 -0.31 -5.08
C ILE A 319 -38.36 0.83 -6.01
N SER A 320 -38.90 1.91 -5.44
CA SER A 320 -39.18 3.14 -6.18
C SER A 320 -37.91 3.69 -6.82
N ASN A 321 -38.02 4.29 -8.02
CA ASN A 321 -36.88 4.90 -8.71
C ASN A 321 -36.14 5.91 -7.81
N SER A 322 -36.89 6.63 -6.96
CA SER A 322 -36.35 7.61 -6.01
C SER A 322 -35.42 7.01 -4.94
N ASP A 323 -35.73 5.81 -4.44
CA ASP A 323 -34.94 5.17 -3.38
C ASP A 323 -33.78 4.32 -3.92
N TYR A 324 -33.81 3.97 -5.20
CA TYR A 324 -32.82 3.07 -5.80
C TYR A 324 -31.38 3.57 -5.59
N PHE A 325 -31.15 4.88 -5.76
CA PHE A 325 -29.81 5.47 -5.61
C PHE A 325 -29.23 5.26 -4.21
N VAL A 326 -30.05 5.52 -3.18
CA VAL A 326 -29.68 5.42 -1.77
C VAL A 326 -29.58 3.96 -1.34
N LYS A 327 -30.58 3.12 -1.66
CA LYS A 327 -30.60 1.70 -1.26
C LYS A 327 -29.48 0.88 -1.90
N GLN A 328 -29.10 1.21 -3.14
CA GLN A 328 -27.93 0.59 -3.77
C GLN A 328 -26.60 1.19 -3.31
N GLY A 329 -26.64 2.24 -2.48
CA GLY A 329 -25.45 2.88 -1.94
C GLY A 329 -24.63 3.61 -3.00
N LEU A 330 -25.26 4.14 -4.06
CA LEU A 330 -24.53 4.78 -5.16
C LEU A 330 -23.73 6.01 -4.72
N TYR A 331 -24.12 6.64 -3.62
CA TYR A 331 -23.49 7.81 -3.06
C TYR A 331 -22.04 7.59 -2.55
N ILE A 332 -21.59 6.34 -2.35
CA ILE A 332 -20.23 6.06 -1.85
C ILE A 332 -19.17 6.05 -2.96
N PHE A 333 -19.58 6.05 -4.23
CA PHE A 333 -18.67 5.83 -5.35
C PHE A 333 -18.00 7.11 -5.84
N ASP A 334 -16.79 6.96 -6.37
CA ASP A 334 -15.97 8.08 -6.85
C ASP A 334 -16.46 8.60 -8.21
N ALA A 335 -17.03 7.72 -9.03
CA ALA A 335 -17.73 8.07 -10.26
C ALA A 335 -18.75 6.98 -10.62
N ILE A 336 -19.80 7.39 -11.34
CA ILE A 336 -20.89 6.51 -11.77
C ILE A 336 -21.02 6.54 -13.29
N ILE A 337 -21.05 5.37 -13.90
CA ILE A 337 -21.34 5.19 -15.33
C ILE A 337 -22.79 4.72 -15.45
N VAL A 338 -23.64 5.56 -16.05
CA VAL A 338 -25.05 5.25 -16.29
C VAL A 338 -25.18 4.66 -17.69
N LEU A 339 -25.46 3.36 -17.75
CA LEU A 339 -25.45 2.55 -18.96
C LEU A 339 -26.85 2.18 -19.44
N PHE A 340 -27.21 2.61 -20.64
CA PHE A 340 -28.42 2.20 -21.35
C PHE A 340 -28.08 1.54 -22.70
N ASP A 341 -29.05 0.85 -23.32
CA ASP A 341 -28.86 0.19 -24.61
C ASP A 341 -29.80 0.72 -25.71
N SER A 342 -31.10 0.72 -25.43
CA SER A 342 -32.17 0.98 -26.39
C SER A 342 -32.85 2.32 -26.12
N ARG A 343 -33.42 2.47 -24.92
CA ARG A 343 -34.11 3.68 -24.49
C ARG A 343 -33.48 4.23 -23.22
N PHE A 344 -33.46 5.54 -23.15
CA PHE A 344 -33.13 6.28 -21.94
C PHE A 344 -34.40 6.37 -21.11
N VAL A 345 -34.42 5.73 -19.93
CA VAL A 345 -35.63 5.58 -19.11
C VAL A 345 -35.62 6.52 -17.91
N ASP A 346 -36.78 6.71 -17.28
CA ASP A 346 -36.94 7.60 -16.10
C ASP A 346 -35.99 7.23 -14.95
N THR A 347 -35.63 5.96 -14.83
CA THR A 347 -34.67 5.54 -13.81
C THR A 347 -33.25 6.04 -14.08
N ASP A 348 -32.82 6.10 -15.34
CA ASP A 348 -31.50 6.65 -15.71
C ASP A 348 -31.45 8.14 -15.38
N ILE A 349 -32.56 8.86 -15.64
CA ILE A 349 -32.74 10.27 -15.27
C ILE A 349 -32.65 10.44 -13.75
N THR A 350 -33.37 9.62 -13.00
CA THR A 350 -33.37 9.68 -11.52
C THR A 350 -31.97 9.44 -10.96
N ILE A 351 -31.20 8.52 -11.55
CA ILE A 351 -29.80 8.28 -11.14
C ILE A 351 -28.96 9.54 -11.40
N LEU A 352 -29.09 10.17 -12.57
CA LEU A 352 -28.32 11.38 -12.91
C LEU A 352 -28.68 12.59 -12.05
N GLU A 353 -29.96 12.79 -11.74
CA GLU A 353 -30.41 13.82 -10.80
C GLU A 353 -29.78 13.64 -9.43
N ASN A 354 -29.75 12.40 -8.93
CA ASN A 354 -29.10 12.09 -7.67
C ASN A 354 -27.57 12.27 -7.75
N CYS A 355 -26.91 11.84 -8.84
CA CYS A 355 -25.48 12.11 -9.04
C CYS A 355 -25.17 13.61 -8.95
N LYS A 356 -25.99 14.47 -9.56
CA LYS A 356 -25.87 15.93 -9.48
C LYS A 356 -26.06 16.42 -8.04
N ARG A 357 -27.08 15.92 -7.34
CA ARG A 357 -27.36 16.27 -5.94
C ARG A 357 -26.22 15.89 -4.98
N PHE A 358 -25.64 14.70 -5.14
CA PHE A 358 -24.53 14.21 -4.31
C PHE A 358 -23.15 14.67 -4.80
N ASN A 359 -23.09 15.51 -5.84
CA ASN A 359 -21.85 15.98 -6.46
C ASN A 359 -20.90 14.83 -6.86
N ILE A 360 -21.46 13.81 -7.52
CA ILE A 360 -20.73 12.64 -8.02
C ILE A 360 -20.62 12.74 -9.54
N PRO A 361 -19.39 12.68 -10.10
CA PRO A 361 -19.20 12.64 -11.55
C PRO A 361 -19.97 11.47 -12.17
N SER A 362 -20.80 11.77 -13.16
CA SER A 362 -21.61 10.78 -13.87
C SER A 362 -21.36 10.82 -15.37
N PHE A 363 -21.29 9.63 -15.98
CA PHE A 363 -21.03 9.45 -17.40
C PHE A 363 -22.19 8.70 -18.05
N ILE A 364 -22.82 9.32 -19.05
CA ILE A 364 -23.94 8.72 -19.79
C ILE A 364 -23.36 7.90 -20.93
N VAL A 365 -23.57 6.58 -20.88
CA VAL A 365 -22.97 5.65 -21.84
C VAL A 365 -24.06 4.83 -22.52
N ARG A 366 -24.03 4.81 -23.86
CA ARG A 366 -24.87 3.92 -24.67
C ARG A 366 -24.06 2.71 -25.11
N SER A 367 -24.52 1.53 -24.73
CA SER A 367 -23.94 0.25 -25.14
C SER A 367 -24.47 -0.21 -26.50
N LYS A 368 -23.86 -1.28 -27.04
CA LYS A 368 -24.28 -1.98 -28.27
C LYS A 368 -24.33 -1.06 -29.52
N SER A 369 -23.55 0.02 -29.52
CA SER A 369 -23.53 0.96 -30.64
C SER A 369 -23.06 0.31 -31.95
N ASP A 370 -22.17 -0.68 -31.91
CA ASP A 370 -21.76 -1.42 -33.11
C ASP A 370 -22.91 -2.22 -33.75
N GLU A 371 -23.83 -2.75 -32.94
CA GLU A 371 -24.97 -3.51 -33.44
C GLU A 371 -26.00 -2.59 -34.12
N HIS A 372 -26.25 -1.42 -33.54
CA HIS A 372 -27.16 -0.43 -34.12
C HIS A 372 -26.61 0.23 -35.38
N ILE A 373 -25.32 0.59 -35.40
CA ILE A 373 -24.68 1.15 -36.61
C ILE A 373 -24.72 0.12 -37.74
N LYS A 374 -24.47 -1.15 -37.43
CA LYS A 374 -24.54 -2.22 -38.43
C LYS A 374 -25.95 -2.36 -38.99
N ALA A 375 -26.99 -2.33 -38.14
CA ALA A 375 -28.38 -2.41 -38.60
C ALA A 375 -28.72 -1.28 -39.58
N ILE A 376 -28.37 -0.04 -39.26
CA ILE A 376 -28.58 1.12 -40.15
C ILE A 376 -27.79 0.97 -41.46
N ALA A 377 -26.55 0.50 -41.38
CA ALA A 377 -25.73 0.26 -42.57
C ALA A 377 -26.31 -0.85 -43.46
N ASP A 378 -26.91 -1.90 -42.88
CA ASP A 378 -27.57 -2.97 -43.62
C ASP A 378 -28.86 -2.44 -44.29
N GLU A 379 -29.68 -1.64 -43.60
CA GLU A 379 -30.86 -0.97 -44.18
C GLU A 379 -30.49 -0.02 -45.34
N MET A 380 -29.41 0.75 -45.20
CA MET A 380 -28.90 1.63 -46.27
C MET A 380 -28.38 0.85 -47.47
N ARG A 381 -27.78 -0.34 -47.27
CA ARG A 381 -27.35 -1.22 -48.37
C ARG A 381 -28.56 -1.75 -49.13
N GLU A 382 -29.56 -2.25 -48.43
CA GLU A 382 -30.80 -2.76 -49.01
C GLU A 382 -31.48 -1.67 -49.86
N ALA A 383 -31.61 -0.45 -49.34
CA ALA A 383 -32.19 0.67 -50.09
C ALA A 383 -31.39 1.05 -51.37
N LEU A 384 -30.05 0.90 -51.35
CA LEU A 384 -29.21 1.13 -52.52
C LEU A 384 -29.26 -0.02 -53.54
N ASP A 385 -29.60 -1.22 -53.09
CA ASP A 385 -29.78 -2.40 -53.93
C ASP A 385 -31.18 -2.41 -54.57
N GLU A 386 -32.22 -1.90 -53.88
CA GLU A 386 -33.58 -1.72 -54.42
C GLU A 386 -33.70 -0.63 -55.50
N ASP A 387 -32.82 0.38 -55.47
CA ASP A 387 -32.73 1.47 -56.46
C ASP A 387 -32.22 0.99 -57.85
N GLU A 388 -32.12 -0.32 -58.06
CA GLU A 388 -31.70 -1.02 -59.28
C GLU A 388 -32.82 -1.05 -60.33
N SER A 389 -33.05 0.09 -61.01
CA SER A 389 -33.73 0.07 -62.30
C SER A 389 -32.79 -0.53 -63.35
N GLU A 390 -33.26 -1.49 -64.14
CA GLU A 390 -32.49 -2.29 -65.12
C GLU A 390 -31.86 -1.49 -66.30
N ASP A 391 -32.05 -0.17 -66.39
CA ASP A 391 -31.87 0.58 -67.65
C ASP A 391 -30.79 1.70 -67.68
N GLU A 392 -29.92 1.91 -66.68
CA GLU A 392 -28.96 3.06 -66.69
C GLU A 392 -27.52 2.69 -66.31
N GLU A 393 -26.74 2.16 -67.25
CA GLU A 393 -25.50 1.42 -66.97
C GLU A 393 -24.21 2.22 -66.63
N ASP A 394 -24.04 3.52 -66.94
CA ASP A 394 -22.67 4.10 -66.93
C ASP A 394 -22.35 5.28 -65.99
N VAL A 395 -23.28 6.19 -65.68
CA VAL A 395 -22.99 7.35 -64.79
C VAL A 395 -23.37 7.06 -63.34
N ARG A 396 -24.44 6.28 -63.14
CA ARG A 396 -24.89 5.83 -61.81
C ARG A 396 -23.91 4.86 -61.15
N SER A 397 -23.08 4.14 -61.91
CA SER A 397 -22.16 3.12 -61.39
C SER A 397 -21.08 3.69 -60.46
N LYS A 398 -20.40 4.77 -60.86
CA LYS A 398 -19.36 5.42 -60.03
C LYS A 398 -19.93 6.12 -58.79
N GLU A 399 -21.08 6.77 -58.93
CA GLU A 399 -21.77 7.41 -57.79
C GLU A 399 -22.31 6.36 -56.82
N ARG A 400 -22.86 5.25 -57.32
CA ARG A 400 -23.33 4.11 -56.52
C ARG A 400 -22.18 3.44 -55.78
N GLU A 401 -21.03 3.24 -56.42
CA GLU A 401 -19.83 2.71 -55.77
C GLU A 401 -19.31 3.68 -54.70
N ALA A 402 -19.32 4.99 -54.97
CA ALA A 402 -18.97 6.01 -53.98
C ALA A 402 -19.94 6.04 -52.78
N ARG A 403 -21.26 5.88 -53.00
CA ARG A 403 -22.25 5.75 -51.93
C ARG A 403 -22.01 4.48 -51.13
N ARG A 404 -21.80 3.35 -51.81
CA ARG A 404 -21.58 2.03 -51.19
C ARG A 404 -20.37 2.00 -50.27
N THR A 405 -19.31 2.73 -50.61
CA THR A 405 -18.11 2.87 -49.76
C THR A 405 -18.32 3.79 -48.56
N ARG A 406 -19.33 4.66 -48.57
CA ARG A 406 -19.63 5.61 -47.48
C ARG A 406 -20.72 5.14 -46.53
N ILE A 407 -21.52 4.12 -46.89
CA ILE A 407 -22.62 3.60 -46.06
C ILE A 407 -22.21 3.42 -44.60
N ASP A 408 -21.07 2.78 -44.30
CA ASP A 408 -20.66 2.55 -42.92
C ASP A 408 -20.35 3.85 -42.15
N ALA A 409 -19.85 4.87 -42.84
CA ALA A 409 -19.59 6.19 -42.26
C ALA A 409 -20.89 6.97 -42.08
N ASP A 410 -21.76 6.98 -43.10
CA ASP A 410 -23.04 7.68 -43.08
C ASP A 410 -23.98 7.07 -42.01
N ALA A 411 -24.05 5.75 -41.91
CA ALA A 411 -24.81 5.03 -40.87
C ALA A 411 -24.32 5.36 -39.46
N LYS A 412 -23.00 5.49 -39.30
CA LYS A 412 -22.38 5.87 -38.02
C LYS A 412 -22.74 7.31 -37.65
N ASP A 413 -22.63 8.24 -38.59
CA ASP A 413 -22.93 9.66 -38.35
C ASP A 413 -24.42 9.88 -38.08
N GLU A 414 -25.30 9.19 -38.81
CA GLU A 414 -26.74 9.19 -38.56
C GLU A 414 -27.06 8.66 -37.15
N TYR A 415 -26.52 7.49 -36.80
CA TYR A 415 -26.74 6.89 -35.49
C TYR A 415 -26.29 7.80 -34.34
N ILE A 416 -25.10 8.41 -34.45
CA ILE A 416 -24.56 9.33 -33.44
C ILE A 416 -25.45 10.57 -33.33
N SER A 417 -25.82 11.18 -34.46
CA SER A 417 -26.64 12.38 -34.53
C SER A 417 -28.03 12.17 -33.92
N VAL A 418 -28.72 11.11 -34.32
CA VAL A 418 -30.06 10.75 -33.81
C VAL A 418 -30.02 10.43 -32.32
N THR A 419 -29.04 9.64 -31.89
CA THR A 419 -28.91 9.27 -30.47
C THR A 419 -28.67 10.50 -29.59
N ARG A 420 -27.71 11.36 -29.96
CA ARG A 420 -27.37 12.54 -29.16
C ARG A 420 -28.53 13.52 -29.09
N ARG A 421 -29.27 13.73 -30.19
CA ARG A 421 -30.48 14.56 -30.21
C ARG A 421 -31.55 14.03 -29.25
N ASN A 422 -31.86 12.75 -29.34
CA ASN A 422 -32.92 12.14 -28.52
C ASN A 422 -32.61 12.20 -27.03
N VAL A 423 -31.37 11.89 -26.64
CA VAL A 423 -30.96 11.96 -25.24
C VAL A 423 -30.92 13.41 -24.75
N LYS A 424 -30.43 14.36 -25.57
CA LYS A 424 -30.46 15.79 -25.23
C LYS A 424 -31.88 16.29 -24.96
N GLU A 425 -32.86 15.90 -25.78
CA GLU A 425 -34.25 16.26 -25.54
C GLU A 425 -34.80 15.66 -24.24
N ASN A 426 -34.39 14.44 -23.89
CA ASN A 426 -34.80 13.81 -22.63
C ASN A 426 -34.14 14.49 -21.42
N LEU A 427 -32.86 14.86 -21.51
CA LEU A 427 -32.16 15.63 -20.47
C LEU A 427 -32.82 16.99 -20.24
N ARG A 428 -33.19 17.69 -21.33
CA ARG A 428 -33.92 18.96 -21.25
C ARG A 428 -35.26 18.81 -20.55
N LYS A 429 -36.04 17.78 -20.90
CA LYS A 429 -37.35 17.51 -20.27
C LYS A 429 -37.22 17.26 -18.77
N ALA A 430 -36.10 16.69 -18.33
CA ALA A 430 -35.79 16.43 -16.92
C ALA A 430 -35.15 17.64 -16.19
N GLY A 431 -34.84 18.75 -16.88
CA GLY A 431 -34.14 19.89 -16.26
C GLY A 431 -32.67 19.57 -15.88
N LEU A 432 -32.08 18.54 -16.49
CA LEU A 432 -30.67 18.20 -16.37
C LEU A 432 -29.81 19.02 -17.34
N ASP A 433 -28.50 18.98 -17.16
CA ASP A 433 -27.56 19.69 -18.02
C ASP A 433 -27.60 19.12 -19.45
N GLU A 434 -28.11 19.92 -20.38
CA GLU A 434 -28.21 19.55 -21.80
C GLU A 434 -26.84 19.40 -22.48
N GLU A 435 -25.77 19.93 -21.88
CA GLU A 435 -24.41 19.85 -22.38
C GLU A 435 -23.67 18.60 -21.89
N GLN A 436 -24.28 17.79 -21.01
CA GLN A 436 -23.66 16.56 -20.54
C GLN A 436 -23.39 15.60 -21.70
N ARG A 437 -22.11 15.26 -21.90
CA ARG A 437 -21.65 14.44 -23.02
C ARG A 437 -22.16 13.01 -22.91
N ILE A 438 -22.61 12.48 -24.04
CA ILE A 438 -23.07 11.10 -24.21
C ILE A 438 -22.00 10.33 -24.97
N TYR A 439 -21.59 9.18 -24.42
CA TYR A 439 -20.58 8.31 -25.02
C TYR A 439 -21.24 7.10 -25.64
N LEU A 440 -21.09 6.93 -26.95
CA LEU A 440 -21.55 5.77 -27.67
C LEU A 440 -20.39 4.78 -27.79
N ILE A 441 -20.59 3.54 -27.34
CA ILE A 441 -19.50 2.56 -27.25
C ILE A 441 -19.85 1.20 -27.80
N SER A 442 -18.84 0.56 -28.38
CA SER A 442 -18.78 -0.88 -28.57
C SER A 442 -17.90 -1.52 -27.49
N ARG A 443 -18.46 -2.49 -26.78
CA ARG A 443 -17.72 -3.35 -25.85
C ARG A 443 -16.47 -3.96 -26.51
N ARG A 444 -16.58 -4.38 -27.77
CA ARG A 444 -15.48 -5.04 -28.50
C ARG A 444 -14.33 -4.06 -28.73
N THR A 445 -14.65 -2.84 -29.16
CA THR A 445 -13.68 -1.77 -29.39
C THR A 445 -13.03 -1.34 -28.08
N LEU A 446 -13.82 -1.09 -27.04
CA LEU A 446 -13.33 -0.70 -25.72
C LEU A 446 -12.34 -1.73 -25.15
N LEU A 447 -12.68 -3.03 -25.21
CA LEU A 447 -11.80 -4.11 -24.74
C LEU A 447 -10.46 -4.14 -25.49
N ARG A 448 -10.45 -3.82 -26.79
CA ARG A 448 -9.20 -3.77 -27.58
C ARG A 448 -8.32 -2.60 -27.15
N ILE A 449 -8.91 -1.41 -26.97
CA ILE A 449 -8.21 -0.20 -26.53
C ILE A 449 -7.58 -0.43 -25.15
N VAL A 450 -8.35 -0.95 -24.19
CA VAL A 450 -7.88 -1.22 -22.82
C VAL A 450 -6.74 -2.25 -22.79
N ARG A 451 -6.69 -3.18 -23.76
CA ARG A 451 -5.61 -4.14 -23.95
C ARG A 451 -4.41 -3.61 -24.72
N GLY A 452 -4.39 -2.32 -25.07
CA GLY A 452 -3.33 -1.71 -25.87
C GLY A 452 -3.29 -2.20 -27.32
N LYS A 453 -4.38 -2.79 -27.83
CA LYS A 453 -4.45 -3.24 -29.23
C LYS A 453 -4.86 -2.07 -30.13
N GLN A 454 -4.23 -1.97 -31.29
CA GLN A 454 -4.64 -1.00 -32.30
C GLN A 454 -6.06 -1.27 -32.80
N VAL A 455 -6.82 -0.20 -32.96
CA VAL A 455 -8.18 -0.18 -33.51
C VAL A 455 -8.19 0.78 -34.69
N ALA A 456 -8.80 0.37 -35.80
CA ALA A 456 -8.97 1.22 -36.96
C ALA A 456 -9.84 2.45 -36.62
N PRO A 457 -9.49 3.66 -37.11
CA PRO A 457 -10.27 4.88 -36.85
C PRO A 457 -11.75 4.76 -37.23
N THR A 458 -12.05 3.98 -38.28
CA THR A 458 -13.43 3.75 -38.75
C THR A 458 -14.30 3.07 -37.68
N LYS A 459 -13.73 2.22 -36.84
CA LYS A 459 -14.43 1.45 -35.79
C LYS A 459 -14.51 2.17 -34.43
N LEU A 460 -13.77 3.27 -34.26
CA LEU A 460 -13.80 4.07 -33.03
C LEU A 460 -15.03 4.96 -33.02
N ILE A 461 -15.77 4.99 -31.91
CA ILE A 461 -16.91 5.87 -31.71
C ILE A 461 -16.51 6.90 -30.65
N ASP A 462 -16.86 6.67 -29.38
CA ASP A 462 -16.48 7.53 -28.25
C ASP A 462 -15.65 6.78 -27.18
N GLU A 463 -15.18 5.55 -27.44
CA GLU A 463 -14.53 4.72 -26.41
C GLU A 463 -13.25 5.35 -25.85
N PHE A 464 -12.45 5.98 -26.71
CA PHE A 464 -11.21 6.64 -26.29
C PHE A 464 -11.51 7.87 -25.42
N GLU A 465 -12.50 8.66 -25.83
CA GLU A 465 -12.95 9.86 -25.13
C GLU A 465 -13.57 9.50 -23.77
N LEU A 466 -14.37 8.44 -23.70
CA LEU A 466 -14.91 7.93 -22.44
C LEU A 466 -13.80 7.56 -21.46
N ILE A 467 -12.78 6.80 -21.90
CA ILE A 467 -11.65 6.44 -21.04
C ILE A 467 -10.92 7.71 -20.57
N LYS A 468 -10.64 8.63 -21.50
CA LYS A 468 -9.93 9.87 -21.20
C LYS A 468 -10.68 10.72 -20.15
N ASP A 469 -11.98 10.91 -20.34
CA ASP A 469 -12.80 11.79 -19.50
C ASP A 469 -13.06 11.15 -18.13
N VAL A 470 -13.27 9.83 -18.06
CA VAL A 470 -13.32 9.08 -16.79
C VAL A 470 -11.98 9.22 -16.04
N MET A 471 -10.85 9.07 -16.74
CA MET A 471 -9.51 9.22 -16.15
C MET A 471 -9.20 10.66 -15.73
N ALA A 472 -9.75 11.66 -16.42
CA ALA A 472 -9.60 13.08 -16.06
C ALA A 472 -10.38 13.41 -14.78
N ALA A 473 -11.66 13.00 -14.70
CA ALA A 473 -12.47 13.21 -13.50
C ALA A 473 -11.86 12.58 -12.24
N ILE A 474 -11.17 11.45 -12.39
CA ILE A 474 -10.41 10.81 -11.31
C ILE A 474 -9.21 11.66 -10.87
N LYS A 475 -8.44 12.23 -11.82
CA LYS A 475 -7.25 13.03 -11.51
C LYS A 475 -7.62 14.29 -10.74
N GLU A 476 -8.74 14.91 -11.09
CA GLU A 476 -9.26 16.10 -10.41
C GLU A 476 -9.68 15.81 -8.96
N ARG A 477 -9.99 14.55 -8.63
CA ARG A 477 -10.52 14.12 -7.32
C ARG A 477 -9.50 13.45 -6.38
N ARG A 478 -8.20 13.39 -6.71
CA ARG A 478 -7.12 12.92 -5.78
C ARG A 478 -6.07 14.04 -5.65
N ILE A 479 -5.78 14.62 -4.49
CA ILE A 479 -5.57 14.06 -3.14
C ILE A 479 -6.39 14.86 -2.12
N ASP A 480 -7.53 14.32 -1.70
CA ASP A 480 -8.16 14.44 -0.37
C ASP A 480 -9.63 14.04 -0.56
N PRO A 481 -10.18 13.12 0.27
CA PRO A 481 -11.61 12.84 0.23
C PRO A 481 -12.34 14.18 0.43
N PRO A 482 -13.46 14.44 -0.25
CA PRO A 482 -14.24 15.63 0.04
C PRO A 482 -14.67 15.53 1.51
N VAL A 483 -14.03 16.32 2.37
CA VAL A 483 -14.61 16.68 3.65
C VAL A 483 -15.98 17.21 3.29
N PHE A 484 -17.03 16.61 3.83
CA PHE A 484 -18.37 17.14 3.73
C PHE A 484 -18.32 18.60 4.19
N LYS A 485 -18.31 19.53 3.23
CA LYS A 485 -18.30 20.96 3.48
C LYS A 485 -19.71 21.47 3.19
N ALA A 486 -20.45 21.72 4.26
CA ALA A 486 -21.45 22.77 4.22
C ALA A 486 -20.69 24.09 4.05
N ASP A 487 -20.81 24.75 2.90
CA ASP A 487 -20.26 26.11 2.71
C ASP A 487 -21.39 27.11 3.06
N PRO A 488 -21.10 28.25 3.73
CA PRO A 488 -20.44 29.36 3.03
C PRO A 488 -19.54 30.24 3.94
N ALA A 489 -18.24 30.34 3.67
CA ALA A 489 -17.47 31.61 3.78
C ALA A 489 -15.96 31.45 3.48
N LYS A 490 -15.58 31.99 2.31
CA LYS A 490 -14.26 32.52 1.88
C LYS A 490 -13.02 32.29 2.78
N SER A 491 -12.00 31.65 2.21
CA SER A 491 -10.60 32.13 2.06
C SER A 491 -9.76 30.96 1.52
N GLY A 492 -9.09 31.03 0.38
CA GLY A 492 -7.91 31.84 0.09
C GLY A 492 -7.06 31.08 -0.94
N THR A 493 -6.39 31.82 -1.80
CA THR A 493 -5.59 31.45 -2.99
C THR A 493 -4.51 30.39 -2.77
N TYR A 494 -4.23 29.54 -3.77
CA TYR A 494 -2.91 29.36 -4.42
C TYR A 494 -3.04 28.57 -5.75
N LEU A 495 -2.53 29.16 -6.83
CA LEU A 495 -2.14 28.53 -8.10
C LEU A 495 -0.72 27.97 -7.94
N ASN A 496 -0.45 26.74 -8.39
CA ASN A 496 0.32 26.53 -9.63
C ASN A 496 0.38 25.03 -10.04
N PRO A 497 -0.11 24.66 -11.24
CA PRO A 497 0.14 23.37 -11.88
C PRO A 497 1.39 23.47 -12.78
N PHE A 498 2.07 22.35 -13.03
CA PHE A 498 3.28 22.18 -13.86
C PHE A 498 4.64 22.45 -13.19
N SER A 499 5.18 21.40 -12.57
CA SER A 499 6.62 21.12 -12.69
C SER A 499 6.82 19.61 -12.91
N TRP A 500 6.88 19.21 -14.18
CA TRP A 500 7.41 17.92 -14.63
C TRP A 500 8.89 18.13 -15.02
N GLY A 501 9.69 17.06 -14.92
CA GLY A 501 11.16 17.12 -14.82
C GLY A 501 11.96 17.39 -16.11
N GLY A 502 13.27 17.57 -15.93
CA GLY A 502 14.28 16.89 -16.75
C GLY A 502 15.41 17.71 -17.40
N TRP A 503 16.64 17.45 -16.94
CA TRP A 503 17.93 17.40 -17.70
C TRP A 503 18.55 18.69 -18.29
N GLY A 504 19.70 19.09 -17.72
CA GLY A 504 20.95 19.40 -18.44
C GLY A 504 21.18 20.79 -19.04
N ARG A 505 22.04 21.59 -18.40
CA ARG A 505 23.22 22.25 -19.02
C ARG A 505 24.06 23.01 -17.98
N ARG A 506 25.36 22.67 -17.98
CA ARG A 506 26.54 23.23 -17.29
C ARG A 506 26.71 22.91 -15.82
#